data_AF-S9SGJ2-F1
#
_entry.id   AF-S9SGJ2-F1
#
_cell.length_a   1.000
_cell.length_b   1.000
_cell.length_c   1.000
_cell.angle_alpha   90.00
_cell.angle_beta   90.00
_cell.angle_gamma   90.00
#
_symmetry.space_group_name_H-M   'P 1'
#
loop_
_entity.id
_entity.type
_entity.pdbx_description
1 polymer ?
#
loop_
_entity_poly.entity_id
_entity_poly.type
_entity_poly.pdbx_seq_one_letter_code
_entity_poly.pdbx_strand_id
1 'polypeptide(L)'
;MNNSFHFIPIRQLADQFPVGSWWAKFYSDFSDEQLAAYYEGDLTLPSLHLDWEVPFPQQKEVILIFIDGNFTVDNLYNKETDGAISLLVTGDLRAKNIAVGGQEIYVSGNLMIEEILCGSYNHGETIVQGDLSAAVLVQDDEYRINVNGQKSIACTVNVWAGDGIFQELPVGIHEVLSDEVFLDMEEEEEEEEEDVGFSFGTLVTVIEEGRSALNKVNDPLTSVSPVHFYFTHNTINEENILKLTQSILMPMDKPSFDFQEHDVLFKVQKEHIDADGDQRDLSVYMKDNWHHYYIWVEKDHSVGLLRRTVDEGSVWEDITEESQEELVEISDCWTMLLTCVNMAELYLRNIEVQDVQDILQYPVIQSLSLEEAENDGFWDGSKCYTFRQARTDEYGDYLNARIEIKTPDGAYYFYSLDHGNYVSRHYQPPDQYGMQDMSLLDRRRWEASERYFAGFKQFIVQKI
;
A
#
# COMPACT_ATOMS: atom_id res chain seq x y z
N MET A 1 11.18 -43.57 14.79
CA MET A 1 10.11 -43.95 15.74
C MET A 1 8.85 -43.33 15.17
N ASN A 2 7.72 -44.05 15.11
CA ASN A 2 6.46 -43.42 14.74
C ASN A 2 6.01 -42.62 15.97
N ASN A 3 6.19 -41.30 15.94
CA ASN A 3 5.64 -40.44 16.97
C ASN A 3 4.11 -40.44 16.80
N SER A 4 3.39 -40.55 17.92
CA SER A 4 1.93 -40.61 17.97
C SER A 4 1.46 -39.64 19.02
N PHE A 5 0.25 -39.10 18.87
CA PHE A 5 -0.34 -38.24 19.90
C PHE A 5 -0.44 -38.96 21.24
N HIS A 6 0.01 -38.28 22.28
CA HIS A 6 -0.14 -38.64 23.67
C HIS A 6 -1.20 -37.73 24.30
N PHE A 7 -2.28 -38.32 24.78
CA PHE A 7 -3.34 -37.57 25.43
C PHE A 7 -3.08 -37.52 26.92
N ILE A 8 -2.85 -36.32 27.43
CA ILE A 8 -2.46 -36.09 28.83
C ILE A 8 -3.31 -34.96 29.42
N PRO A 9 -3.61 -35.01 30.73
CA PRO A 9 -4.23 -33.88 31.42
C PRO A 9 -3.40 -32.60 31.22
N ILE A 10 -4.06 -31.48 30.94
CA ILE A 10 -3.42 -30.19 30.65
C ILE A 10 -2.47 -29.75 31.76
N ARG A 11 -2.79 -30.06 33.02
CA ARG A 11 -1.94 -29.77 34.18
C ARG A 11 -0.57 -30.43 34.12
N GLN A 12 -0.39 -31.52 33.35
CA GLN A 12 0.92 -32.15 33.14
C GLN A 12 1.82 -31.33 32.21
N LEU A 13 1.27 -30.36 31.49
CA LEU A 13 2.00 -29.42 30.63
C LEU A 13 2.32 -28.09 31.33
N ALA A 14 2.03 -27.94 32.63
CA ALA A 14 2.18 -26.68 33.37
C ALA A 14 3.55 -25.99 33.17
N ASP A 15 4.64 -26.77 33.22
CA ASP A 15 6.01 -26.27 33.08
C ASP A 15 6.44 -26.04 31.62
N GLN A 16 5.60 -26.44 30.65
CA GLN A 16 5.86 -26.33 29.21
C GLN A 16 5.12 -25.15 28.57
N PHE A 17 4.15 -24.54 29.27
CA PHE A 17 3.43 -23.40 28.73
C PHE A 17 4.33 -22.16 28.60
N PRO A 18 4.36 -21.50 27.43
CA PRO A 18 5.06 -20.26 27.25
C PRO A 18 4.52 -19.16 28.18
N VAL A 19 5.41 -18.36 28.76
CA VAL A 19 5.05 -17.32 29.76
C VAL A 19 4.00 -16.33 29.23
N GLY A 20 3.98 -16.06 27.92
CA GLY A 20 3.03 -15.15 27.28
C GLY A 20 1.66 -15.77 26.95
N SER A 21 1.54 -17.10 26.98
CA SER A 21 0.32 -17.82 26.60
C SER A 21 -0.78 -17.68 27.65
N TRP A 22 -2.03 -17.64 27.19
CA TRP A 22 -3.23 -17.77 28.00
C TRP A 22 -3.20 -19.05 28.86
N TRP A 23 -2.71 -20.16 28.30
CA TRP A 23 -2.61 -21.43 29.00
C TRP A 23 -1.68 -21.37 30.21
N ALA A 24 -0.58 -20.62 30.16
CA ALA A 24 0.30 -20.45 31.33
C ALA A 24 -0.41 -19.78 32.52
N LYS A 25 -1.46 -18.99 32.26
CA LYS A 25 -2.21 -18.26 33.29
C LYS A 25 -3.41 -19.05 33.81
N PHE A 26 -4.09 -19.80 32.95
CA PHE A 26 -5.41 -20.37 33.24
C PHE A 26 -5.47 -21.90 33.26
N TYR A 27 -4.37 -22.62 32.99
CA TYR A 27 -4.38 -24.10 33.01
C TYR A 27 -4.89 -24.70 34.34
N SER A 28 -4.73 -24.00 35.47
CA SER A 28 -5.16 -24.46 36.79
C SER A 28 -6.68 -24.53 36.96
N ASP A 29 -7.42 -23.78 36.14
CA ASP A 29 -8.88 -23.68 36.19
C ASP A 29 -9.55 -24.93 35.61
N PHE A 30 -8.80 -25.71 34.83
CA PHE A 30 -9.24 -26.97 34.23
C PHE A 30 -8.96 -28.16 35.14
N SER A 31 -9.82 -29.18 35.05
CA SER A 31 -9.69 -30.44 35.76
C SER A 31 -8.84 -31.45 34.98
N ASP A 32 -8.58 -32.62 35.57
CA ASP A 32 -7.82 -33.68 34.90
C ASP A 32 -8.63 -34.38 33.79
N GLU A 33 -9.92 -34.04 33.63
CA GLU A 33 -10.78 -34.50 32.54
C GLU A 33 -10.48 -33.76 31.23
N GLN A 34 -9.95 -32.53 31.28
CA GLN A 34 -9.56 -31.80 30.07
C GLN A 34 -8.16 -32.21 29.63
N LEU A 35 -8.07 -32.64 28.37
CA LEU A 35 -6.87 -33.25 27.81
C LEU A 35 -6.18 -32.33 26.81
N ALA A 36 -4.86 -32.47 26.74
CA ALA A 36 -4.03 -31.98 25.67
C ALA A 36 -3.59 -33.15 24.79
N ALA A 37 -3.68 -32.98 23.47
CA ALA A 37 -3.08 -33.87 22.49
C ALA A 37 -1.61 -33.43 22.28
N TYR A 38 -0.69 -34.08 22.98
CA TYR A 38 0.75 -33.80 22.92
C TYR A 38 1.43 -34.63 21.82
N TYR A 39 2.25 -33.99 20.99
CA TYR A 39 3.04 -34.64 19.96
C TYR A 39 4.50 -34.17 20.04
N GLU A 40 5.41 -35.10 20.26
CA GLU A 40 6.85 -34.83 20.30
C GLU A 40 7.43 -34.84 18.89
N GLY A 41 8.21 -33.82 18.52
CA GLY A 41 8.89 -33.70 17.23
C GLY A 41 8.05 -33.08 16.12
N ASP A 42 8.61 -33.10 14.90
CA ASP A 42 7.99 -32.44 13.75
C ASP A 42 6.74 -33.19 13.24
N LEU A 43 5.68 -32.43 12.96
CA LEU A 43 4.40 -32.95 12.49
C LEU A 43 4.05 -32.37 11.11
N THR A 44 3.54 -33.22 10.22
CA THR A 44 2.95 -32.79 8.95
C THR A 44 1.55 -33.39 8.80
N LEU A 45 0.56 -32.54 8.53
CA LEU A 45 -0.83 -32.94 8.28
C LEU A 45 -1.35 -32.30 6.99
N PRO A 46 -2.26 -32.94 6.24
CA PRO A 46 -2.91 -32.26 5.12
C PRO A 46 -3.88 -31.17 5.61
N SER A 47 -4.59 -31.42 6.71
CA SER A 47 -5.47 -30.43 7.32
C SER A 47 -5.61 -30.66 8.83
N LEU A 48 -6.01 -29.61 9.53
CA LEU A 48 -6.34 -29.63 10.94
C LEU A 48 -7.58 -28.78 11.20
N HIS A 49 -8.64 -29.42 11.70
CA HIS A 49 -9.89 -28.78 12.11
C HIS A 49 -9.88 -28.60 13.62
N LEU A 50 -10.05 -27.36 14.08
CA LEU A 50 -9.99 -26.98 15.49
C LEU A 50 -11.37 -26.82 16.15
N ASP A 51 -12.49 -27.05 15.46
CA ASP A 51 -13.80 -26.99 16.12
C ASP A 51 -13.88 -28.02 17.26
N TRP A 52 -14.54 -27.62 18.35
CA TRP A 52 -14.93 -28.57 19.38
C TRP A 52 -15.82 -29.66 18.78
N GLU A 53 -15.79 -30.85 19.38
CA GLU A 53 -16.56 -32.02 18.96
C GLU A 53 -16.14 -32.67 17.62
N VAL A 54 -15.24 -32.06 16.85
CA VAL A 54 -14.57 -32.73 15.73
C VAL A 54 -13.50 -33.66 16.30
N PRO A 55 -13.54 -34.98 16.03
CA PRO A 55 -12.64 -35.91 16.69
C PRO A 55 -11.19 -35.71 16.22
N PHE A 56 -10.37 -35.06 17.05
CA PHE A 56 -8.93 -34.97 16.84
C PHE A 56 -8.16 -35.94 17.74
N PRO A 57 -7.37 -36.84 17.14
CA PRO A 57 -7.90 -38.14 16.75
C PRO A 57 -8.72 -38.81 17.87
N GLN A 58 -10.05 -38.76 17.72
CA GLN A 58 -11.04 -39.60 18.43
C GLN A 58 -11.26 -39.36 19.94
N GLN A 59 -10.79 -38.25 20.52
CA GLN A 59 -11.07 -37.92 21.92
C GLN A 59 -11.89 -36.63 22.09
N LYS A 60 -12.99 -36.71 22.85
CA LYS A 60 -13.98 -35.62 23.03
C LYS A 60 -13.53 -34.50 23.96
N GLU A 61 -12.55 -34.76 24.82
CA GLU A 61 -12.15 -33.86 25.91
C GLU A 61 -10.84 -33.11 25.61
N VAL A 62 -10.39 -33.16 24.35
CA VAL A 62 -9.19 -32.43 23.89
C VAL A 62 -9.56 -30.98 23.66
N ILE A 63 -8.90 -30.08 24.39
CA ILE A 63 -9.09 -28.62 24.24
C ILE A 63 -7.81 -27.88 23.87
N LEU A 64 -6.69 -28.62 23.81
CA LEU A 64 -5.38 -28.12 23.39
C LEU A 64 -4.66 -29.17 22.55
N ILE A 65 -4.03 -28.74 21.46
CA ILE A 65 -3.04 -29.50 20.71
C ILE A 65 -1.68 -28.88 20.99
N PHE A 66 -0.75 -29.68 21.50
CA PHE A 66 0.61 -29.25 21.82
C PHE A 66 1.61 -30.00 20.94
N ILE A 67 2.32 -29.29 20.07
CA ILE A 67 3.33 -29.84 19.17
C ILE A 67 4.69 -29.33 19.64
N ASP A 68 5.48 -30.25 20.18
CA ASP A 68 6.85 -29.99 20.61
C ASP A 68 7.85 -30.18 19.46
N GLY A 69 7.76 -29.29 18.48
CA GLY A 69 8.53 -29.33 17.24
C GLY A 69 7.98 -28.35 16.21
N ASN A 70 8.37 -28.54 14.94
CA ASN A 70 7.81 -27.79 13.83
C ASN A 70 6.49 -28.41 13.36
N PHE A 71 5.56 -27.58 12.91
CA PHE A 71 4.29 -28.02 12.37
C PHE A 71 4.10 -27.54 10.94
N THR A 72 3.79 -28.46 10.03
CA THR A 72 3.42 -28.15 8.64
C THR A 72 2.01 -28.67 8.39
N VAL A 73 1.11 -27.80 7.92
CA VAL A 73 -0.27 -28.18 7.63
C VAL A 73 -0.77 -27.47 6.39
N ASP A 74 -1.43 -28.11 5.43
CA ASP A 74 -1.95 -27.32 4.29
C ASP A 74 -3.05 -26.40 4.81
N ASN A 75 -4.13 -26.94 5.40
CA ASN A 75 -5.27 -26.14 5.84
C ASN A 75 -5.52 -26.26 7.35
N LEU A 76 -5.47 -25.13 8.07
CA LEU A 76 -5.82 -25.03 9.49
C LEU A 76 -7.07 -24.16 9.65
N TYR A 77 -8.14 -24.70 10.24
CA TYR A 77 -9.40 -23.97 10.29
C TYR A 77 -10.35 -24.39 11.41
N ASN A 78 -11.33 -23.55 11.70
CA ASN A 78 -12.51 -23.84 12.52
C ASN A 78 -13.70 -22.97 12.08
N LYS A 79 -14.94 -23.39 12.35
CA LYS A 79 -16.16 -22.63 12.03
C LYS A 79 -16.71 -21.91 13.26
N GLU A 80 -16.54 -22.48 14.45
CA GLU A 80 -16.98 -21.88 15.72
C GLU A 80 -15.99 -20.80 16.16
N THR A 81 -16.41 -19.53 16.14
CA THR A 81 -15.55 -18.38 16.44
C THR A 81 -15.61 -17.92 17.89
N ASP A 82 -16.54 -18.45 18.71
CA ASP A 82 -16.64 -18.12 20.15
C ASP A 82 -15.69 -19.00 21.00
N GLY A 83 -15.33 -20.19 20.48
CA GLY A 83 -14.33 -21.04 21.11
C GLY A 83 -13.99 -22.30 20.33
N ALA A 84 -12.69 -22.61 20.27
CA ALA A 84 -12.14 -23.73 19.52
C ALA A 84 -10.98 -24.41 20.28
N ILE A 85 -10.50 -25.54 19.77
CA ILE A 85 -9.32 -26.25 20.29
C ILE A 85 -8.10 -25.35 20.07
N SER A 86 -7.38 -25.02 21.14
CA SER A 86 -6.16 -24.21 21.02
C SER A 86 -5.00 -25.01 20.41
N LEU A 87 -4.05 -24.30 19.80
CA LEU A 87 -2.86 -24.90 19.19
C LEU A 87 -1.59 -24.22 19.71
N LEU A 88 -0.64 -25.01 20.22
CA LEU A 88 0.66 -24.53 20.65
C LEU A 88 1.76 -25.29 19.90
N VAL A 89 2.63 -24.55 19.21
CA VAL A 89 3.77 -25.07 18.45
C VAL A 89 5.06 -24.48 19.01
N THR A 90 5.98 -25.34 19.48
CA THR A 90 7.26 -24.88 20.07
C THR A 90 8.32 -24.50 19.02
N GLY A 91 8.14 -24.90 17.76
CA GLY A 91 8.95 -24.50 16.62
C GLY A 91 8.22 -23.60 15.62
N ASP A 92 8.56 -23.77 14.34
CA ASP A 92 7.96 -23.06 13.22
C ASP A 92 6.61 -23.66 12.81
N LEU A 93 5.65 -22.82 12.41
CA LEU A 93 4.39 -23.23 11.79
C LEU A 93 4.35 -22.81 10.32
N ARG A 94 4.24 -23.77 9.42
CA ARG A 94 4.03 -23.57 7.98
C ARG A 94 2.63 -23.99 7.62
N ALA A 95 1.88 -23.12 6.96
CA ALA A 95 0.59 -23.49 6.42
C ALA A 95 0.30 -22.97 5.03
N LYS A 96 -0.60 -23.63 4.30
CA LYS A 96 -1.15 -23.07 3.07
C LYS A 96 -2.21 -22.01 3.41
N ASN A 97 -3.17 -22.38 4.25
CA ASN A 97 -4.25 -21.50 4.71
C ASN A 97 -4.47 -21.62 6.22
N ILE A 98 -4.78 -20.51 6.86
CA ILE A 98 -5.30 -20.44 8.23
C ILE A 98 -6.58 -19.59 8.23
N ALA A 99 -7.70 -20.14 8.66
CA ALA A 99 -8.96 -19.42 8.86
C ALA A 99 -9.60 -19.83 10.19
N VAL A 100 -9.44 -19.00 11.22
CA VAL A 100 -9.67 -19.39 12.63
C VAL A 100 -10.35 -18.30 13.46
N GLY A 101 -10.90 -18.66 14.62
CA GLY A 101 -11.53 -17.74 15.58
C GLY A 101 -11.87 -18.41 16.91
N GLY A 102 -11.79 -17.71 18.03
CA GLY A 102 -12.24 -18.19 19.35
C GLY A 102 -11.18 -18.86 20.24
N GLN A 103 -10.00 -19.19 19.70
CA GLN A 103 -8.92 -19.88 20.42
C GLN A 103 -7.59 -19.11 20.45
N GLU A 104 -6.68 -19.54 21.32
CA GLU A 104 -5.27 -19.16 21.22
C GLU A 104 -4.55 -20.09 20.22
N ILE A 105 -3.84 -19.48 19.26
CA ILE A 105 -2.79 -20.15 18.49
C ILE A 105 -1.45 -19.53 18.90
N TYR A 106 -0.55 -20.35 19.44
CA TYR A 106 0.76 -19.91 19.89
C TYR A 106 1.87 -20.58 19.07
N VAL A 107 2.73 -19.76 18.47
CA VAL A 107 3.90 -20.21 17.70
C VAL A 107 5.17 -19.59 18.29
N SER A 108 6.04 -20.42 18.85
CA SER A 108 7.33 -19.99 19.41
C SER A 108 8.37 -19.62 18.33
N GLY A 109 8.24 -20.17 17.12
CA GLY A 109 9.07 -19.85 15.97
C GLY A 109 8.39 -18.88 15.01
N ASN A 110 8.66 -19.07 13.72
CA ASN A 110 8.09 -18.29 12.64
C ASN A 110 6.73 -18.86 12.18
N LEU A 111 5.86 -17.98 11.67
CA LEU A 111 4.60 -18.33 11.02
C LEU A 111 4.70 -18.01 9.52
N MET A 112 4.58 -19.03 8.65
CA MET A 112 4.70 -18.88 7.20
C MET A 112 3.46 -19.42 6.51
N ILE A 113 2.72 -18.53 5.84
CA ILE A 113 1.44 -18.81 5.19
C ILE A 113 1.59 -18.64 3.68
N GLU A 114 1.25 -19.66 2.90
CA GLU A 114 1.36 -19.61 1.44
C GLU A 114 0.26 -18.74 0.80
N GLU A 115 -0.99 -18.87 1.27
CA GLU A 115 -2.16 -18.16 0.73
C GLU A 115 -2.77 -17.25 1.81
N ILE A 116 -3.81 -17.71 2.52
CA ILE A 116 -4.65 -16.85 3.38
C ILE A 116 -4.34 -17.05 4.86
N LEU A 117 -4.17 -15.94 5.57
CA LEU A 117 -4.32 -15.84 7.02
C LEU A 117 -5.58 -15.02 7.33
N CYS A 118 -6.55 -15.61 8.02
CA CYS A 118 -7.77 -14.97 8.45
C CYS A 118 -8.06 -15.33 9.90
N GLY A 119 -8.21 -14.31 10.74
CA GLY A 119 -8.75 -14.43 12.09
C GLY A 119 -10.10 -13.73 12.12
N SER A 120 -11.12 -14.37 12.66
CA SER A 120 -12.47 -13.80 12.75
C SER A 120 -13.00 -13.78 14.17
N TYR A 121 -13.82 -12.76 14.44
CA TYR A 121 -14.47 -12.45 15.72
C TYR A 121 -13.51 -11.99 16.83
N ASN A 122 -14.05 -11.25 17.79
CA ASN A 122 -13.28 -10.65 18.89
C ASN A 122 -12.70 -11.64 19.93
N HIS A 123 -13.01 -12.93 19.83
CA HIS A 123 -12.51 -13.96 20.74
C HIS A 123 -11.28 -14.68 20.19
N GLY A 124 -10.32 -14.97 21.08
CA GLY A 124 -9.06 -15.63 20.74
C GLY A 124 -7.95 -14.68 20.30
N GLU A 125 -6.79 -15.26 20.00
CA GLU A 125 -5.64 -14.55 19.43
C GLU A 125 -4.63 -15.52 18.82
N THR A 126 -3.89 -15.05 17.81
CA THR A 126 -2.68 -15.71 17.33
C THR A 126 -1.46 -14.95 17.83
N ILE A 127 -0.55 -15.65 18.50
CA ILE A 127 0.71 -15.11 19.04
C ILE A 127 1.88 -15.78 18.31
N VAL A 128 2.70 -14.98 17.65
CA VAL A 128 3.92 -15.41 16.94
C VAL A 128 5.14 -14.75 17.59
N GLN A 129 6.05 -15.56 18.13
CA GLN A 129 7.27 -15.05 18.75
C GLN A 129 8.35 -14.70 17.73
N GLY A 130 8.37 -15.35 16.58
CA GLY A 130 9.24 -15.03 15.45
C GLY A 130 8.59 -14.12 14.43
N ASP A 131 9.00 -14.29 13.17
CA ASP A 131 8.49 -13.52 12.02
C ASP A 131 7.18 -14.12 11.48
N LEU A 132 6.33 -13.26 10.92
CA LEU A 132 5.11 -13.63 10.21
C LEU A 132 5.28 -13.31 8.72
N SER A 133 5.00 -14.30 7.86
CA SER A 133 4.84 -14.08 6.41
C SER A 133 3.53 -14.67 5.90
N ALA A 134 2.80 -13.93 5.07
CA ALA A 134 1.59 -14.40 4.41
C ALA A 134 1.40 -13.73 3.04
N ALA A 135 0.79 -14.42 2.09
CA ALA A 135 0.41 -13.80 0.83
C ALA A 135 -0.78 -12.84 1.02
N VAL A 136 -1.82 -13.28 1.72
CA VAL A 136 -3.00 -12.45 2.01
C VAL A 136 -3.35 -12.53 3.50
N LEU A 137 -3.47 -11.37 4.13
CA LEU A 137 -4.09 -11.20 5.44
C LEU A 137 -5.51 -10.65 5.25
N VAL A 138 -6.50 -11.43 5.68
CA VAL A 138 -7.91 -11.01 5.72
C VAL A 138 -8.21 -10.52 7.13
N GLN A 139 -8.43 -9.21 7.27
CA GLN A 139 -8.67 -8.54 8.54
C GLN A 139 -10.15 -8.39 8.81
N ASP A 140 -10.57 -8.97 9.93
CA ASP A 140 -11.86 -8.73 10.59
C ASP A 140 -11.76 -7.65 11.69
N ASP A 141 -10.57 -7.08 11.89
CA ASP A 141 -10.19 -6.07 12.93
C ASP A 141 -10.45 -6.44 14.40
N GLU A 142 -11.16 -7.53 14.68
CA GLU A 142 -11.47 -7.97 16.02
C GLU A 142 -10.52 -9.07 16.54
N TYR A 143 -10.17 -10.05 15.70
CA TYR A 143 -9.30 -11.15 16.08
C TYR A 143 -7.84 -10.69 16.16
N ARG A 144 -7.19 -10.88 17.31
CA ARG A 144 -5.84 -10.34 17.54
C ARG A 144 -4.74 -11.20 16.94
N ILE A 145 -3.89 -10.61 16.11
CA ILE A 145 -2.68 -11.24 15.57
C ILE A 145 -1.43 -10.48 16.07
N ASN A 146 -0.84 -11.01 17.12
CA ASN A 146 0.31 -10.48 17.83
C ASN A 146 1.61 -11.12 17.30
N VAL A 147 2.54 -10.29 16.81
CA VAL A 147 3.82 -10.75 16.23
C VAL A 147 4.96 -9.98 16.88
N ASN A 148 5.93 -10.70 17.43
CA ASN A 148 7.12 -10.10 18.06
C ASN A 148 8.26 -9.83 17.06
N GLY A 149 8.33 -10.59 15.97
CA GLY A 149 9.26 -10.38 14.86
C GLY A 149 8.71 -9.44 13.77
N GLN A 150 9.23 -9.58 12.56
CA GLN A 150 8.81 -8.80 11.39
C GLN A 150 7.53 -9.38 10.76
N LYS A 151 6.67 -8.50 10.25
CA LYS A 151 5.50 -8.86 9.44
C LYS A 151 5.83 -8.62 7.96
N SER A 152 5.72 -9.65 7.13
CA SER A 152 5.85 -9.58 5.67
C SER A 152 4.57 -10.08 5.02
N ILE A 153 3.66 -9.15 4.75
CA ILE A 153 2.34 -9.45 4.19
C ILE A 153 2.28 -8.83 2.78
N ALA A 154 2.03 -9.65 1.76
CA ALA A 154 1.98 -9.14 0.38
C ALA A 154 0.69 -8.37 0.09
N CYS A 155 -0.44 -8.86 0.62
CA CYS A 155 -1.77 -8.28 0.49
C CYS A 155 -2.47 -8.23 1.85
N THR A 156 -3.10 -7.12 2.16
CA THR A 156 -4.02 -7.01 3.30
C THR A 156 -5.38 -6.57 2.77
N VAL A 157 -6.47 -7.21 3.21
CA VAL A 157 -7.83 -6.78 2.88
C VAL A 157 -8.67 -6.68 4.15
N ASN A 158 -9.55 -5.69 4.20
CA ASN A 158 -10.48 -5.44 5.30
C ASN A 158 -11.89 -5.91 4.88
N VAL A 159 -12.47 -6.80 5.69
CA VAL A 159 -13.77 -7.42 5.36
C VAL A 159 -14.96 -6.50 5.60
N TRP A 160 -14.80 -5.44 6.39
CA TRP A 160 -15.85 -4.47 6.70
C TRP A 160 -15.87 -3.30 5.71
N ALA A 161 -14.69 -2.84 5.30
CA ALA A 161 -14.55 -1.71 4.37
C ALA A 161 -14.48 -2.15 2.90
N GLY A 162 -14.21 -3.43 2.63
CA GLY A 162 -14.19 -4.00 1.28
C GLY A 162 -12.98 -3.59 0.46
N ASP A 163 -11.97 -3.02 1.11
CA ASP A 163 -10.75 -2.53 0.51
C ASP A 163 -9.51 -3.25 1.04
N GLY A 164 -8.37 -2.92 0.46
CA GLY A 164 -7.12 -3.55 0.78
C GLY A 164 -5.93 -2.87 0.14
N ILE A 165 -4.75 -3.39 0.49
CA ILE A 165 -3.46 -2.96 -0.02
C ILE A 165 -2.70 -4.18 -0.50
N PHE A 166 -2.30 -4.18 -1.77
CA PHE A 166 -1.41 -5.17 -2.37
C PHE A 166 -0.15 -4.49 -2.85
N GLN A 167 1.01 -4.83 -2.29
CA GLN A 167 2.30 -4.22 -2.64
C GLN A 167 2.23 -2.68 -2.68
N GLU A 168 1.68 -2.07 -1.62
CA GLU A 168 1.54 -0.61 -1.47
C GLU A 168 0.51 0.05 -2.41
N LEU A 169 -0.25 -0.74 -3.17
CA LEU A 169 -1.31 -0.28 -4.08
C LEU A 169 -2.69 -0.61 -3.54
N PRO A 170 -3.68 0.28 -3.70
CA PRO A 170 -5.05 -0.01 -3.33
C PRO A 170 -5.60 -1.14 -4.20
N VAL A 171 -6.32 -2.06 -3.56
CA VAL A 171 -7.02 -3.18 -4.20
C VAL A 171 -8.38 -3.34 -3.54
N GLY A 172 -9.42 -3.68 -4.30
CA GLY A 172 -10.72 -4.07 -3.74
C GLY A 172 -10.72 -5.51 -3.25
N ILE A 173 -11.47 -5.82 -2.21
CA ILE A 173 -11.51 -7.18 -1.66
C ILE A 173 -11.98 -8.22 -2.68
N HIS A 174 -12.92 -7.88 -3.57
CA HIS A 174 -13.39 -8.75 -4.67
C HIS A 174 -12.34 -8.98 -5.76
N GLU A 175 -11.32 -8.13 -5.87
CA GLU A 175 -10.18 -8.39 -6.77
C GLU A 175 -9.26 -9.48 -6.19
N VAL A 176 -9.26 -9.64 -4.85
CA VAL A 176 -8.37 -10.55 -4.11
C VAL A 176 -9.06 -11.87 -3.78
N LEU A 177 -10.28 -11.81 -3.25
CA LEU A 177 -11.05 -12.97 -2.81
C LEU A 177 -12.11 -13.36 -3.84
N SER A 178 -12.34 -14.65 -3.99
CA SER A 178 -13.37 -15.21 -4.88
C SER A 178 -14.76 -14.76 -4.46
N ASP A 179 -15.61 -14.42 -5.43
CA ASP A 179 -17.01 -14.03 -5.15
C ASP A 179 -17.81 -15.07 -4.35
N GLU A 180 -17.39 -16.35 -4.37
CA GLU A 180 -18.01 -17.41 -3.56
C GLU A 180 -17.96 -17.15 -2.05
N VAL A 181 -17.01 -16.35 -1.54
CA VAL A 181 -16.91 -16.08 -0.09
C VAL A 181 -17.78 -14.91 0.37
N PHE A 182 -18.57 -14.32 -0.53
CA PHE A 182 -19.48 -13.22 -0.25
C PHE A 182 -20.92 -13.70 -0.37
N LEU A 183 -21.78 -13.24 0.54
CA LEU A 183 -23.21 -13.52 0.51
C LEU A 183 -23.89 -12.57 -0.47
N ASP A 184 -24.80 -13.11 -1.30
CA ASP A 184 -25.68 -12.30 -2.13
C ASP A 184 -26.65 -11.55 -1.21
N MET A 185 -26.34 -10.27 -0.91
CA MET A 185 -27.23 -9.38 -0.16
C MET A 185 -28.36 -8.84 -1.06
N GLU A 186 -29.03 -9.73 -1.78
CA GLU A 186 -30.34 -9.41 -2.37
C GLU A 186 -31.40 -9.69 -1.30
N GLU A 187 -32.01 -8.64 -0.74
CA GLU A 187 -33.22 -8.67 0.11
C GLU A 187 -33.05 -8.74 1.64
N GLU A 188 -32.35 -7.81 2.31
CA GLU A 188 -32.82 -7.39 3.64
C GLU A 188 -32.89 -5.85 3.73
N GLU A 189 -34.13 -5.36 3.75
CA GLU A 189 -34.49 -3.99 4.11
C GLU A 189 -34.13 -3.78 5.58
N GLU A 190 -33.11 -2.97 5.88
CA GLU A 190 -33.16 -1.85 6.82
C GLU A 190 -31.75 -1.21 6.94
N GLU A 191 -31.76 0.11 7.08
CA GLU A 191 -30.61 1.01 7.09
C GLU A 191 -29.57 0.62 8.15
N GLU A 192 -28.46 -0.04 7.80
CA GLU A 192 -27.23 -0.04 8.61
C GLU A 192 -26.01 -0.56 7.79
N GLU A 193 -25.19 0.40 7.32
CA GLU A 193 -23.84 0.28 6.70
C GLU A 193 -23.68 -0.62 5.45
N GLU A 194 -22.85 -0.19 4.50
CA GLU A 194 -22.49 -0.95 3.29
C GLU A 194 -21.64 -2.17 3.69
N ASP A 195 -22.26 -3.20 4.27
CA ASP A 195 -21.61 -4.47 4.57
C ASP A 195 -21.18 -5.12 3.25
N VAL A 196 -19.91 -5.48 3.18
CA VAL A 196 -19.28 -6.14 2.04
C VAL A 196 -19.84 -7.54 1.82
N GLY A 197 -20.52 -8.09 2.84
CA GLY A 197 -21.16 -9.41 2.79
C GLY A 197 -20.16 -10.56 2.90
N PHE A 198 -18.94 -10.32 3.38
CA PHE A 198 -17.93 -11.35 3.56
C PHE A 198 -18.39 -12.41 4.57
N SER A 199 -18.26 -13.70 4.19
CA SER A 199 -18.66 -14.83 5.02
C SER A 199 -17.46 -15.67 5.45
N PHE A 200 -17.04 -15.53 6.71
CA PHE A 200 -15.99 -16.36 7.30
C PHE A 200 -16.31 -17.87 7.19
N GLY A 201 -17.55 -18.28 7.46
CA GLY A 201 -17.96 -19.67 7.34
C GLY A 201 -17.85 -20.24 5.92
N THR A 202 -18.07 -19.40 4.91
CA THR A 202 -17.91 -19.79 3.51
C THR A 202 -16.44 -19.87 3.12
N LEU A 203 -15.60 -18.92 3.57
CA LEU A 203 -14.13 -19.01 3.43
C LEU A 203 -13.60 -20.33 4.00
N VAL A 204 -14.01 -20.69 5.23
CA VAL A 204 -13.61 -21.95 5.87
C VAL A 204 -14.05 -23.15 5.03
N THR A 205 -15.26 -23.12 4.46
CA THR A 205 -15.77 -24.21 3.61
C THR A 205 -14.95 -24.37 2.33
N VAL A 206 -14.57 -23.27 1.66
CA VAL A 206 -13.70 -23.28 0.48
C VAL A 206 -12.33 -23.90 0.80
N ILE A 207 -11.74 -23.51 1.94
CA ILE A 207 -10.45 -24.04 2.43
C ILE A 207 -10.57 -25.52 2.80
N GLU A 208 -11.65 -25.92 3.48
CA GLU A 208 -11.93 -27.32 3.87
C GLU A 208 -12.01 -28.23 2.63
N GLU A 209 -12.59 -27.75 1.52
CA GLU A 209 -12.65 -28.44 0.24
C GLU A 209 -11.30 -28.51 -0.51
N GLY A 210 -10.26 -27.86 0.03
CA GLY A 210 -8.93 -27.78 -0.58
C GLY A 210 -8.84 -26.85 -1.78
N ARG A 211 -9.84 -25.97 -1.96
CA ARG A 211 -9.85 -24.95 -3.01
C ARG A 211 -9.18 -23.67 -2.51
N SER A 212 -8.70 -22.85 -3.44
CA SER A 212 -8.20 -21.51 -3.09
C SER A 212 -9.36 -20.53 -3.11
N ALA A 213 -9.48 -19.71 -2.07
CA ALA A 213 -10.41 -18.59 -2.04
C ALA A 213 -9.80 -17.32 -2.68
N LEU A 214 -8.56 -17.39 -3.18
CA LEU A 214 -7.93 -16.27 -3.87
C LEU A 214 -8.31 -16.28 -5.35
N ASN A 215 -8.68 -15.11 -5.84
CA ASN A 215 -8.66 -14.86 -7.27
C ASN A 215 -7.23 -14.90 -7.78
N LYS A 216 -7.06 -15.22 -9.07
CA LYS A 216 -5.78 -14.95 -9.74
C LYS A 216 -5.64 -13.43 -9.84
N VAL A 217 -5.06 -12.82 -8.81
CA VAL A 217 -4.66 -11.42 -8.82
C VAL A 217 -3.58 -11.30 -9.89
N ASN A 218 -4.00 -11.09 -11.14
CA ASN A 218 -3.12 -10.50 -12.13
C ASN A 218 -2.73 -9.13 -11.58
N ASP A 219 -1.50 -8.67 -11.84
CA ASP A 219 -1.08 -7.29 -11.52
C ASP A 219 -2.27 -6.37 -11.83
N PRO A 220 -2.90 -5.72 -10.82
CA PRO A 220 -4.26 -5.13 -10.89
C PRO A 220 -4.45 -4.07 -12.00
N LEU A 221 -3.40 -3.83 -12.77
CA LEU A 221 -3.23 -2.82 -13.79
C LEU A 221 -3.03 -3.41 -15.20
N THR A 222 -3.29 -4.71 -15.43
CA THR A 222 -3.07 -5.34 -16.75
C THR A 222 -4.06 -4.92 -17.84
N SER A 223 -5.11 -4.15 -17.55
CA SER A 223 -5.96 -3.55 -18.58
C SER A 223 -5.55 -2.11 -18.88
N VAL A 224 -4.60 -1.92 -19.80
CA VAL A 224 -4.28 -0.58 -20.30
C VAL A 224 -4.87 -0.42 -21.70
N SER A 225 -5.89 0.43 -21.81
CA SER A 225 -6.35 0.98 -23.08
C SER A 225 -5.22 1.77 -23.77
N PRO A 226 -5.21 1.96 -25.10
CA PRO A 226 -4.12 2.66 -25.77
C PRO A 226 -3.97 4.10 -25.22
N VAL A 227 -2.91 4.33 -24.46
CA VAL A 227 -2.55 5.63 -23.90
C VAL A 227 -2.05 6.54 -25.03
N HIS A 228 -2.63 7.72 -25.16
CA HIS A 228 -2.12 8.74 -26.07
C HIS A 228 -0.95 9.47 -25.41
N PHE A 229 0.28 9.23 -25.88
CA PHE A 229 1.46 9.92 -25.37
C PHE A 229 1.55 11.34 -25.93
N TYR A 230 1.89 12.31 -25.08
CA TYR A 230 2.06 13.71 -25.43
C TYR A 230 3.27 13.91 -26.38
N PHE A 231 4.36 13.18 -26.14
CA PHE A 231 5.50 13.02 -27.04
C PHE A 231 5.45 11.64 -27.72
N THR A 232 5.50 11.64 -29.05
CA THR A 232 5.48 10.41 -29.87
C THR A 232 6.87 10.02 -30.41
N HIS A 233 7.86 10.91 -30.29
CA HIS A 233 9.24 10.70 -30.70
C HIS A 233 10.17 11.42 -29.72
N ASN A 234 11.37 10.89 -29.51
CA ASN A 234 12.34 11.40 -28.53
C ASN A 234 13.47 12.23 -29.16
N THR A 235 13.29 12.75 -30.37
CA THR A 235 14.32 13.58 -31.03
C THR A 235 14.49 14.91 -30.31
N ILE A 236 15.74 15.39 -30.19
CA ILE A 236 16.05 16.74 -29.74
C ILE A 236 15.78 17.68 -30.91
N ASN A 237 14.65 18.39 -30.89
CA ASN A 237 14.24 19.32 -31.94
C ASN A 237 13.37 20.46 -31.37
N GLU A 238 13.16 21.50 -32.18
CA GLU A 238 12.31 22.64 -31.80
C GLU A 238 10.90 22.20 -31.39
N GLU A 239 10.28 21.26 -32.12
CA GLU A 239 8.91 20.80 -31.84
C GLU A 239 8.77 20.29 -30.41
N ASN A 240 9.69 19.43 -29.96
CA ASN A 240 9.66 18.85 -28.64
C ASN A 240 9.99 19.89 -27.56
N ILE A 241 10.93 20.81 -27.82
CA ILE A 241 11.23 21.93 -26.90
C ILE A 241 10.00 22.83 -26.72
N LEU A 242 9.31 23.19 -27.81
CA LEU A 242 8.07 23.96 -27.76
C LEU A 242 6.99 23.23 -26.96
N LYS A 243 6.78 21.93 -27.23
CA LYS A 243 5.82 21.11 -26.48
C LYS A 243 6.15 21.03 -25.00
N LEU A 244 7.42 20.93 -24.61
CA LEU A 244 7.84 20.99 -23.20
C LEU A 244 7.38 22.29 -22.55
N THR A 245 7.52 23.43 -23.23
CA THR A 245 7.07 24.73 -22.69
C THR A 245 5.55 24.91 -22.63
N GLN A 246 4.80 24.03 -23.30
CA GLN A 246 3.33 24.03 -23.31
C GLN A 246 2.72 22.96 -22.40
N SER A 247 3.57 22.15 -21.76
CA SER A 247 3.13 21.06 -20.89
C SER A 247 2.49 21.55 -19.58
N ILE A 248 1.78 20.64 -18.92
CA ILE A 248 1.08 20.85 -17.64
C ILE A 248 2.01 21.35 -16.53
N LEU A 249 3.29 20.98 -16.58
CA LEU A 249 4.30 21.40 -15.59
C LEU A 249 4.65 22.89 -15.71
N MET A 250 4.41 23.52 -16.86
CA MET A 250 4.70 24.95 -17.05
C MET A 250 3.74 25.83 -16.25
N PRO A 251 4.20 26.63 -15.27
CA PRO A 251 3.33 27.50 -14.50
C PRO A 251 2.80 28.67 -15.33
N MET A 252 1.61 29.18 -14.97
CA MET A 252 0.99 30.32 -15.68
C MET A 252 1.73 31.63 -15.42
N ASP A 253 2.28 31.80 -14.23
CA ASP A 253 2.88 33.02 -13.71
C ASP A 253 4.41 33.08 -13.88
N LYS A 254 5.06 31.93 -14.07
CA LYS A 254 6.52 31.82 -14.21
C LYS A 254 6.93 31.48 -15.64
N PRO A 255 8.15 31.85 -16.06
CA PRO A 255 8.67 31.53 -17.38
C PRO A 255 9.40 30.19 -17.46
N SER A 256 9.48 29.43 -16.37
CA SER A 256 10.15 28.14 -16.34
C SER A 256 9.56 27.23 -15.28
N PHE A 257 9.80 25.93 -15.45
CA PHE A 257 9.70 24.93 -14.39
C PHE A 257 11.00 24.15 -14.30
N ASP A 258 11.23 23.57 -13.12
CA ASP A 258 12.34 22.67 -12.87
C ASP A 258 11.90 21.57 -11.89
N PHE A 259 12.54 20.41 -12.04
CA PHE A 259 12.34 19.25 -11.17
C PHE A 259 13.58 18.36 -11.23
N GLN A 260 13.71 17.47 -10.25
CA GLN A 260 14.79 16.48 -10.20
C GLN A 260 14.20 15.07 -10.31
N GLU A 261 14.82 14.22 -11.12
CA GLU A 261 14.42 12.82 -11.29
C GLU A 261 15.67 11.95 -11.47
N HIS A 262 15.81 10.86 -10.71
CA HIS A 262 17.00 9.98 -10.70
C HIS A 262 18.33 10.76 -10.68
N ASP A 263 18.46 11.73 -9.77
CA ASP A 263 19.64 12.60 -9.63
C ASP A 263 19.96 13.53 -10.82
N VAL A 264 19.05 13.62 -11.79
CA VAL A 264 19.15 14.58 -12.90
C VAL A 264 18.22 15.74 -12.66
N LEU A 265 18.77 16.95 -12.63
CA LEU A 265 18.00 18.19 -12.56
C LEU A 265 17.62 18.62 -13.99
N PHE A 266 16.33 18.87 -14.20
CA PHE A 266 15.80 19.43 -15.44
C PHE A 266 15.26 20.83 -15.18
N LYS A 267 15.52 21.74 -16.11
CA LYS A 267 14.88 23.05 -16.14
C LYS A 267 14.47 23.39 -17.57
N VAL A 268 13.19 23.70 -17.76
CA VAL A 268 12.62 24.07 -19.06
C VAL A 268 12.17 25.52 -18.98
N GLN A 269 12.51 26.32 -20.00
CA GLN A 269 12.26 27.75 -19.99
C GLN A 269 11.62 28.22 -21.30
N LYS A 270 10.59 29.06 -21.17
CA LYS A 270 9.95 29.76 -22.29
C LYS A 270 10.70 31.03 -22.64
N GLU A 271 10.52 31.48 -23.88
CA GLU A 271 11.03 32.78 -24.30
C GLU A 271 10.41 33.89 -23.43
N HIS A 272 11.26 34.70 -22.81
CA HIS A 272 10.83 35.83 -22.00
C HIS A 272 11.93 36.88 -21.88
N ILE A 273 11.57 38.05 -21.35
CA ILE A 273 12.53 39.07 -20.93
C ILE A 273 12.64 38.96 -19.42
N ASP A 274 13.84 38.74 -18.90
CA ASP A 274 14.06 38.62 -17.46
C ASP A 274 14.05 40.00 -16.75
N ALA A 275 14.23 40.00 -15.43
CA ALA A 275 14.19 41.21 -14.62
C ALA A 275 15.31 42.22 -14.96
N ASP A 276 16.40 41.74 -15.57
CA ASP A 276 17.55 42.55 -15.97
C ASP A 276 17.38 43.12 -17.39
N GLY A 277 16.30 42.71 -18.10
CA GLY A 277 16.00 43.14 -19.46
C GLY A 277 16.64 42.27 -20.53
N ASP A 278 17.25 41.14 -20.16
CA ASP A 278 17.88 40.22 -21.09
C ASP A 278 16.82 39.32 -21.74
N GLN A 279 16.92 39.17 -23.06
CA GLN A 279 16.10 38.21 -23.80
C GLN A 279 16.61 36.80 -23.48
N ARG A 280 15.71 35.97 -22.99
CA ARG A 280 15.94 34.56 -22.72
C ARG A 280 15.25 33.73 -23.80
N ASP A 281 16.01 32.88 -24.46
CA ASP A 281 15.50 31.99 -25.50
C ASP A 281 14.72 30.81 -24.90
N LEU A 282 14.00 30.10 -25.78
CA LEU A 282 13.46 28.77 -25.52
C LEU A 282 14.61 27.81 -25.24
N SER A 283 14.66 27.25 -24.03
CA SER A 283 15.78 26.40 -23.64
C SER A 283 15.41 25.30 -22.65
N VAL A 284 16.24 24.26 -22.68
CA VAL A 284 16.25 23.15 -21.74
C VAL A 284 17.64 23.04 -21.17
N TYR A 285 17.72 23.07 -19.84
CA TYR A 285 18.93 22.82 -19.09
C TYR A 285 18.79 21.49 -18.36
N MET A 286 19.81 20.65 -18.45
CA MET A 286 19.87 19.36 -17.76
C MET A 286 21.20 19.25 -17.02
N LYS A 287 21.20 18.67 -15.82
CA LYS A 287 22.41 18.42 -15.05
C LYS A 287 22.34 17.03 -14.44
N ASP A 288 23.25 16.17 -14.83
CA ASP A 288 23.48 14.87 -14.20
C ASP A 288 24.70 14.93 -13.26
N ASN A 289 25.22 13.77 -12.85
CA ASN A 289 26.35 13.67 -11.94
C ASN A 289 27.71 14.06 -12.57
N TRP A 290 27.81 14.12 -13.89
CA TRP A 290 29.05 14.32 -14.64
C TRP A 290 29.04 15.58 -15.49
N HIS A 291 27.90 15.94 -16.05
CA HIS A 291 27.76 16.96 -17.07
C HIS A 291 26.59 17.92 -16.81
N HIS A 292 26.76 19.12 -17.34
CA HIS A 292 25.70 20.07 -17.60
C HIS A 292 25.44 20.11 -19.10
N TYR A 293 24.17 20.13 -19.48
CA TYR A 293 23.71 20.28 -20.85
C TYR A 293 22.84 21.54 -20.96
N TYR A 294 23.06 22.31 -22.01
CA TYR A 294 22.21 23.45 -22.36
C TYR A 294 21.79 23.33 -23.82
N ILE A 295 20.48 23.24 -24.02
CA ILE A 295 19.84 23.08 -25.33
C ILE A 295 18.97 24.31 -25.55
N TRP A 296 19.07 24.97 -26.70
CA TRP A 296 18.24 26.13 -27.02
C TRP A 296 17.83 26.13 -28.49
N VAL A 297 16.76 26.87 -28.79
CA VAL A 297 16.30 27.10 -30.16
C VAL A 297 16.87 28.42 -30.65
N GLU A 298 17.59 28.36 -31.77
CA GLU A 298 18.14 29.52 -32.47
C GLU A 298 17.06 30.28 -33.26
N LYS A 299 17.38 31.52 -33.65
CA LYS A 299 16.44 32.36 -34.44
C LYS A 299 16.11 31.79 -35.82
N ASP A 300 16.95 30.90 -36.34
CA ASP A 300 16.72 30.20 -37.61
C ASP A 300 16.01 28.84 -37.43
N HIS A 301 15.50 28.57 -36.23
CA HIS A 301 14.81 27.33 -35.82
C HIS A 301 15.73 26.10 -35.74
N SER A 302 17.05 26.27 -35.84
CA SER A 302 18.00 25.22 -35.50
C SER A 302 18.11 25.04 -33.99
N VAL A 303 18.61 23.88 -33.54
CA VAL A 303 18.82 23.59 -32.12
C VAL A 303 20.30 23.61 -31.83
N GLY A 304 20.72 24.45 -30.89
CA GLY A 304 22.09 24.48 -30.37
C GLY A 304 22.23 23.59 -29.14
N LEU A 305 23.37 22.94 -29.00
CA LEU A 305 23.69 22.05 -27.88
C LEU A 305 25.07 22.37 -27.30
N LEU A 306 25.11 22.64 -26.00
CA LEU A 306 26.34 22.82 -25.24
C LEU A 306 26.45 21.78 -24.12
N ARG A 307 27.66 21.27 -23.90
CA ARG A 307 28.02 20.39 -22.78
C ARG A 307 29.18 21.00 -22.00
N ARG A 308 29.19 20.80 -20.68
CA ARG A 308 30.41 20.97 -19.87
C ARG A 308 30.43 19.96 -18.72
N THR A 309 31.60 19.67 -18.18
CA THR A 309 31.70 18.84 -16.97
C THR A 309 31.23 19.60 -15.73
N VAL A 310 30.84 18.88 -14.68
CA VAL A 310 30.40 19.45 -13.38
C VAL A 310 31.57 20.09 -12.61
N ASP A 311 32.81 19.84 -13.01
CA ASP A 311 34.00 20.41 -12.40
C ASP A 311 34.01 21.95 -12.44
N GLU A 312 34.39 22.55 -11.31
CA GLU A 312 34.46 24.00 -11.17
C GLU A 312 35.47 24.61 -12.14
N GLY A 313 35.03 25.56 -12.96
CA GLY A 313 35.86 26.21 -13.98
C GLY A 313 35.86 25.52 -15.36
N SER A 314 35.09 24.43 -15.54
CA SER A 314 34.90 23.79 -16.84
C SER A 314 34.23 24.73 -17.85
N VAL A 315 34.66 24.65 -19.11
CA VAL A 315 34.21 25.50 -20.22
C VAL A 315 33.12 24.78 -21.00
N TRP A 316 32.15 25.53 -21.53
CA TRP A 316 31.14 24.98 -22.43
C TRP A 316 31.74 24.59 -23.79
N GLU A 317 31.48 23.37 -24.19
CA GLU A 317 31.83 22.77 -25.48
C GLU A 317 30.58 22.72 -26.37
N ASP A 318 30.70 23.18 -27.61
CA ASP A 318 29.65 23.06 -28.63
C ASP A 318 29.67 21.65 -29.21
N ILE A 319 28.57 20.94 -29.01
CA ILE A 319 28.37 19.54 -29.41
C ILE A 319 27.25 19.40 -30.46
N THR A 320 26.83 20.51 -31.07
CA THR A 320 25.71 20.55 -32.02
C THR A 320 25.94 19.68 -33.26
N GLU A 321 27.20 19.52 -33.68
CA GLU A 321 27.60 18.69 -34.83
C GLU A 321 28.05 17.26 -34.46
N GLU A 322 28.02 16.86 -33.19
CA GLU A 322 28.37 15.49 -32.76
C GLU A 322 27.36 14.45 -33.30
N SER A 323 27.83 13.23 -33.56
CA SER A 323 26.98 12.16 -34.08
C SER A 323 26.05 11.59 -32.98
N GLN A 324 24.94 10.95 -33.37
CA GLN A 324 24.01 10.34 -32.40
C GLN A 324 24.68 9.28 -31.49
N GLU A 325 25.74 8.61 -31.96
CA GLU A 325 26.51 7.65 -31.15
C GLU A 325 27.38 8.33 -30.08
N GLU A 326 27.75 9.60 -30.28
CA GLU A 326 28.53 10.41 -29.34
C GLU A 326 27.63 11.14 -28.31
N LEU A 327 26.32 11.21 -28.58
CA LEU A 327 25.31 11.88 -27.78
C LEU A 327 24.46 10.93 -26.91
N VAL A 328 24.97 9.74 -26.58
CA VAL A 328 24.20 8.72 -25.83
C VAL A 328 23.77 9.22 -24.45
N GLU A 329 24.67 9.83 -23.67
CA GLU A 329 24.38 10.31 -22.31
C GLU A 329 23.30 11.41 -22.28
N ILE A 330 23.38 12.37 -23.22
CA ILE A 330 22.35 13.42 -23.34
C ILE A 330 21.03 12.85 -23.88
N SER A 331 21.07 11.82 -24.74
CA SER A 331 19.89 11.14 -25.26
C SER A 331 19.12 10.42 -24.14
N ASP A 332 19.83 9.83 -23.18
CA ASP A 332 19.22 9.18 -22.01
C ASP A 332 18.53 10.22 -21.11
N CYS A 333 19.22 11.31 -20.77
CA CYS A 333 18.65 12.41 -19.99
C CYS A 333 17.44 13.05 -20.70
N TRP A 334 17.55 13.27 -22.01
CA TRP A 334 16.48 13.83 -22.82
C TRP A 334 15.26 12.91 -22.89
N THR A 335 15.48 11.61 -23.13
CA THR A 335 14.41 10.61 -23.14
C THR A 335 13.73 10.53 -21.76
N MET A 336 14.49 10.62 -20.68
CA MET A 336 13.95 10.69 -19.32
C MET A 336 13.05 11.92 -19.14
N LEU A 337 13.51 13.13 -19.50
CA LEU A 337 12.70 14.35 -19.44
C LEU A 337 11.37 14.21 -20.18
N LEU A 338 11.40 13.74 -21.43
CA LEU A 338 10.18 13.56 -22.21
C LEU A 338 9.24 12.51 -21.60
N THR A 339 9.80 11.46 -21.00
CA THR A 339 9.03 10.42 -20.30
C THR A 339 8.38 10.98 -19.03
N CYS A 340 9.11 11.73 -18.21
CA CYS A 340 8.57 12.42 -17.04
C CYS A 340 7.41 13.35 -17.41
N VAL A 341 7.55 14.12 -18.49
CA VAL A 341 6.48 15.04 -18.93
C VAL A 341 5.30 14.28 -19.53
N ASN A 342 5.53 13.19 -20.27
CA ASN A 342 4.46 12.29 -20.71
C ASN A 342 3.65 11.76 -19.52
N MET A 343 4.33 11.33 -18.45
CA MET A 343 3.69 10.84 -17.22
C MET A 343 2.93 11.97 -16.50
N ALA A 344 3.53 13.15 -16.39
CA ALA A 344 2.88 14.33 -15.82
C ALA A 344 1.58 14.67 -16.58
N GLU A 345 1.62 14.70 -17.91
CA GLU A 345 0.47 14.94 -18.77
C GLU A 345 -0.62 13.88 -18.62
N LEU A 346 -0.23 12.62 -18.45
CA LEU A 346 -1.13 11.50 -18.29
C LEU A 346 -1.86 11.51 -16.94
N TYR A 347 -1.14 11.81 -15.86
CA TYR A 347 -1.66 11.63 -14.51
C TYR A 347 -2.09 12.94 -13.85
N LEU A 348 -1.35 14.05 -13.96
CA LEU A 348 -1.66 15.29 -13.22
C LEU A 348 -3.00 15.92 -13.64
N ARG A 349 -3.53 15.54 -14.82
CA ARG A 349 -4.84 15.99 -15.31
C ARG A 349 -6.02 15.27 -14.67
N ASN A 350 -5.80 14.13 -14.03
CA ASN A 350 -6.88 13.26 -13.57
C ASN A 350 -7.57 13.77 -12.29
N ILE A 351 -6.94 14.72 -11.60
CA ILE A 351 -7.52 15.40 -10.44
C ILE A 351 -7.52 16.90 -10.72
N GLU A 352 -8.71 17.48 -10.86
CA GLU A 352 -8.86 18.90 -11.15
C GLU A 352 -8.60 19.76 -9.90
N VAL A 353 -7.93 20.90 -10.08
CA VAL A 353 -7.74 21.89 -9.01
C VAL A 353 -9.08 22.33 -8.40
N GLN A 354 -10.10 22.48 -9.25
CA GLN A 354 -11.44 22.90 -8.83
C GLN A 354 -12.08 21.86 -7.90
N ASP A 355 -11.91 20.56 -8.17
CA ASP A 355 -12.46 19.50 -7.32
C ASP A 355 -11.94 19.62 -5.88
N VAL A 356 -10.63 19.81 -5.71
CA VAL A 356 -10.01 19.96 -4.38
C VAL A 356 -10.45 21.28 -3.72
N GLN A 357 -10.54 22.36 -4.49
CA GLN A 357 -11.03 23.65 -3.99
C GLN A 357 -12.45 23.54 -3.47
N ASP A 358 -13.36 22.97 -4.25
CA ASP A 358 -14.78 22.81 -3.91
C ASP A 358 -14.94 21.97 -2.64
N ILE A 359 -14.21 20.86 -2.55
CA ILE A 359 -14.20 20.00 -1.37
C ILE A 359 -13.78 20.79 -0.11
N LEU A 360 -12.69 21.55 -0.21
CA LEU A 360 -12.19 22.34 0.92
C LEU A 360 -13.11 23.52 1.29
N GLN A 361 -14.10 23.88 0.46
CA GLN A 361 -15.10 24.90 0.80
C GLN A 361 -16.31 24.36 1.56
N TYR A 362 -16.47 23.04 1.71
CA TYR A 362 -17.62 22.52 2.45
C TYR A 362 -17.56 22.94 3.93
N PRO A 363 -18.68 23.44 4.52
CA PRO A 363 -18.68 23.96 5.89
C PRO A 363 -18.17 22.95 6.94
N VAL A 364 -18.50 21.67 6.76
CA VAL A 364 -18.07 20.60 7.68
C VAL A 364 -16.55 20.38 7.64
N ILE A 365 -15.93 20.52 6.47
CA ILE A 365 -14.47 20.43 6.32
C ILE A 365 -13.78 21.69 6.87
N GLN A 366 -14.38 22.85 6.67
CA GLN A 366 -13.85 24.11 7.22
C GLN A 366 -13.82 24.12 8.74
N SER A 367 -14.84 23.55 9.42
CA SER A 367 -14.83 23.43 10.87
C SER A 367 -13.72 22.54 11.40
N LEU A 368 -13.45 21.40 10.73
CA LEU A 368 -12.41 20.45 11.15
C LEU A 368 -11.00 21.03 11.01
N SER A 369 -10.75 21.82 9.96
CA SER A 369 -9.43 22.42 9.75
C SER A 369 -9.05 23.52 10.76
N LEU A 370 -10.00 23.99 11.58
CA LEU A 370 -9.78 25.05 12.58
C LEU A 370 -9.45 24.52 13.97
N GLU A 371 -9.79 23.27 14.26
CA GLU A 371 -9.51 22.61 15.52
C GLU A 371 -8.14 21.91 15.37
N GLU A 372 -7.09 22.45 16.00
CA GLU A 372 -5.72 21.91 15.98
C GLU A 372 -5.59 20.60 16.79
N ALA A 373 -6.51 19.66 16.61
CA ALA A 373 -6.49 18.37 17.28
C ALA A 373 -5.91 17.31 16.34
N GLU A 374 -4.82 16.68 16.78
CA GLU A 374 -4.35 15.44 16.17
C GLU A 374 -5.46 14.38 16.32
N ASN A 375 -6.05 13.99 15.18
CA ASN A 375 -7.07 12.93 14.95
C ASN A 375 -8.50 13.36 14.55
N ASP A 376 -8.79 14.64 14.28
CA ASP A 376 -10.12 15.08 13.83
C ASP A 376 -10.31 15.00 12.30
N GLY A 377 -10.02 13.81 11.74
CA GLY A 377 -10.28 13.48 10.34
C GLY A 377 -11.61 12.74 10.14
N PHE A 378 -12.09 12.65 8.90
CA PHE A 378 -13.15 11.70 8.57
C PHE A 378 -12.58 10.30 8.43
N TRP A 379 -13.31 9.32 8.92
CA TRP A 379 -12.96 7.90 8.80
C TRP A 379 -13.99 7.17 7.96
N ASP A 380 -13.53 6.40 6.97
CA ASP A 380 -14.38 5.46 6.20
C ASP A 380 -14.29 4.02 6.73
N GLY A 381 -13.69 3.83 7.91
CA GLY A 381 -13.40 2.52 8.50
C GLY A 381 -11.92 2.16 8.41
N SER A 382 -11.31 2.30 7.22
CA SER A 382 -9.93 1.85 6.98
C SER A 382 -8.94 3.00 6.73
N LYS A 383 -9.43 4.14 6.24
CA LYS A 383 -8.66 5.34 5.91
C LYS A 383 -9.10 6.52 6.76
N CYS A 384 -8.15 7.41 7.00
CA CYS A 384 -8.40 8.69 7.66
C CYS A 384 -8.11 9.84 6.68
N TYR A 385 -9.08 10.74 6.56
CA TYR A 385 -9.05 11.91 5.70
C TYR A 385 -8.89 13.17 6.55
N THR A 386 -7.78 13.88 6.40
CA THR A 386 -7.51 15.13 7.11
C THR A 386 -7.36 16.29 6.13
N PHE A 387 -7.58 17.50 6.63
CA PHE A 387 -7.69 18.69 5.80
C PHE A 387 -6.91 19.85 6.41
N ARG A 388 -6.27 20.63 5.55
CA ARG A 388 -5.61 21.87 5.93
C ARG A 388 -6.07 22.99 5.03
N GLN A 389 -6.64 24.04 5.61
CA GLN A 389 -6.91 25.29 4.89
C GLN A 389 -5.61 26.07 4.65
N ALA A 390 -5.60 26.86 3.58
CA ALA A 390 -4.48 27.76 3.32
C ALA A 390 -4.35 28.77 4.46
N ARG A 391 -3.13 28.90 5.02
CA ARG A 391 -2.85 29.82 6.11
C ARG A 391 -1.39 30.26 6.09
N THR A 392 -1.11 31.40 6.70
CA THR A 392 0.27 31.78 7.04
C THR A 392 0.55 31.31 8.46
N ASP A 393 1.66 30.60 8.66
CA ASP A 393 2.05 30.11 9.98
C ASP A 393 2.69 31.20 10.85
N GLU A 394 3.12 30.81 12.06
CA GLU A 394 3.73 31.72 13.04
C GLU A 394 5.10 32.28 12.61
N TYR A 395 5.76 31.65 11.63
CA TYR A 395 7.05 32.08 11.07
C TYR A 395 6.87 32.98 9.85
N GLY A 396 5.64 33.15 9.37
CA GLY A 396 5.31 33.95 8.19
C GLY A 396 5.34 33.16 6.88
N ASP A 397 5.48 31.83 6.95
CA ASP A 397 5.49 30.97 5.78
C ASP A 397 4.05 30.67 5.34
N TYR A 398 3.81 30.76 4.03
CA TYR A 398 2.50 30.48 3.45
C TYR A 398 2.33 28.98 3.22
N LEU A 399 1.40 28.38 3.95
CA LEU A 399 1.02 26.98 3.81
C LEU A 399 -0.18 26.86 2.88
N ASN A 400 0.00 26.13 1.77
CA ASN A 400 -1.07 25.86 0.82
C ASN A 400 -2.14 24.93 1.41
N ALA A 401 -3.36 25.09 0.92
CA ALA A 401 -4.47 24.21 1.28
C ALA A 401 -4.21 22.78 0.76
N ARG A 402 -4.65 21.78 1.53
CA ARG A 402 -4.28 20.38 1.29
C ARG A 402 -5.32 19.40 1.83
N ILE A 403 -5.46 18.27 1.14
CA ILE A 403 -6.14 17.07 1.61
C ILE A 403 -5.08 15.98 1.85
N GLU A 404 -5.23 15.20 2.92
CA GLU A 404 -4.32 14.12 3.28
C GLU A 404 -5.13 12.85 3.51
N ILE A 405 -4.66 11.75 2.92
CA ILE A 405 -5.29 10.44 3.04
C ILE A 405 -4.28 9.52 3.70
N LYS A 406 -4.56 9.12 4.94
CA LYS A 406 -3.83 8.06 5.63
C LYS A 406 -4.41 6.72 5.22
N THR A 407 -3.56 5.86 4.69
CA THR A 407 -3.91 4.51 4.22
C THR A 407 -3.77 3.46 5.33
N PRO A 408 -4.42 2.28 5.20
CA PRO A 408 -4.39 1.23 6.23
C PRO A 408 -2.99 0.76 6.66
N ASP A 409 -2.01 0.76 5.76
CA ASP A 409 -0.62 0.40 6.06
C ASP A 409 0.15 1.54 6.76
N GLY A 410 -0.48 2.70 6.97
CA GLY A 410 0.10 3.86 7.61
C GLY A 410 0.77 4.86 6.66
N ALA A 411 0.76 4.62 5.35
CA ALA A 411 1.28 5.59 4.38
C ALA A 411 0.32 6.79 4.22
N TYR A 412 0.85 7.92 3.76
CA TYR A 412 0.05 9.12 3.44
C TYR A 412 0.15 9.49 1.97
N TYR A 413 -0.99 9.88 1.39
CA TYR A 413 -1.08 10.58 0.12
C TYR A 413 -1.58 12.00 0.35
N PHE A 414 -0.89 12.98 -0.23
CA PHE A 414 -1.17 14.39 -0.06
C PHE A 414 -1.61 15.02 -1.38
N TYR A 415 -2.60 15.91 -1.33
CA TYR A 415 -3.16 16.63 -2.47
C TYR A 415 -3.16 18.12 -2.17
N SER A 416 -2.18 18.85 -2.72
CA SER A 416 -1.90 20.25 -2.37
C SER A 416 -2.30 21.22 -3.48
N LEU A 417 -2.77 22.40 -3.09
CA LEU A 417 -3.11 23.53 -3.96
C LEU A 417 -1.99 24.58 -4.00
N ASP A 418 -0.77 24.13 -4.26
CA ASP A 418 0.45 24.94 -4.39
C ASP A 418 0.79 25.31 -5.84
N HIS A 419 0.20 24.60 -6.80
CA HIS A 419 0.26 24.90 -8.22
C HIS A 419 -1.10 25.36 -8.75
N GLY A 420 -1.12 26.37 -9.61
CA GLY A 420 -2.37 26.89 -10.20
C GLY A 420 -2.96 26.00 -11.30
N ASN A 421 -2.17 25.07 -11.85
CA ASN A 421 -2.52 24.31 -13.07
C ASN A 421 -2.94 22.86 -12.79
N TYR A 422 -2.50 22.30 -11.68
CA TYR A 422 -2.74 20.92 -11.29
C TYR A 422 -2.63 20.80 -9.78
N VAL A 423 -3.15 19.70 -9.24
CA VAL A 423 -3.02 19.35 -7.83
C VAL A 423 -1.70 18.62 -7.62
N SER A 424 -0.81 19.18 -6.80
CA SER A 424 0.46 18.50 -6.49
C SER A 424 0.21 17.33 -5.57
N ARG A 425 0.84 16.20 -5.91
CA ARG A 425 0.67 14.95 -5.18
C ARG A 425 1.98 14.49 -4.59
N HIS A 426 1.93 14.17 -3.30
CA HIS A 426 3.09 13.71 -2.55
C HIS A 426 2.76 12.41 -1.83
N TYR A 427 3.81 11.65 -1.53
CA TYR A 427 3.70 10.38 -0.83
C TYR A 427 4.60 10.40 0.41
N GLN A 428 4.14 9.78 1.48
CA GLN A 428 4.97 9.48 2.64
C GLN A 428 4.79 7.99 2.99
N PRO A 429 5.86 7.19 2.99
CA PRO A 429 5.77 5.77 3.32
C PRO A 429 5.44 5.54 4.81
N PRO A 430 4.97 4.32 5.15
CA PRO A 430 4.76 3.93 6.54
C PRO A 430 6.02 4.12 7.38
N ASP A 431 5.84 4.53 8.64
CA ASP A 431 6.90 4.69 9.65
C ASP A 431 8.05 5.65 9.30
N GLN A 432 7.91 6.43 8.23
CA GLN A 432 8.85 7.49 7.87
C GLN A 432 8.16 8.85 7.94
N TYR A 433 8.83 9.80 8.58
CA TYR A 433 8.35 11.18 8.64
C TYR A 433 9.05 12.00 7.57
N GLY A 434 8.26 12.68 6.75
CA GLY A 434 8.76 13.54 5.68
C GLY A 434 7.97 13.32 4.41
N MET A 435 7.32 14.39 3.95
CA MET A 435 6.65 14.42 2.66
C MET A 435 7.70 14.28 1.55
N GLN A 436 7.53 13.30 0.67
CA GLN A 436 8.40 13.06 -0.47
C GLN A 436 7.66 13.36 -1.77
N ASP A 437 8.35 14.01 -2.71
CA ASP A 437 7.85 14.16 -4.07
C ASP A 437 7.66 12.77 -4.69
N MET A 438 6.51 12.55 -5.33
CA MET A 438 6.31 11.33 -6.09
C MET A 438 7.12 11.42 -7.38
N SER A 439 8.00 10.44 -7.60
CA SER A 439 8.71 10.30 -8.88
C SER A 439 7.72 10.34 -10.04
N LEU A 440 8.01 11.15 -11.06
CA LEU A 440 7.19 11.22 -12.27
C LEU A 440 7.21 9.88 -13.03
N LEU A 441 8.21 9.03 -12.78
CA LEU A 441 8.37 7.73 -13.42
C LEU A 441 7.75 6.58 -12.62
N ASP A 442 7.32 6.82 -11.38
CA ASP A 442 6.63 5.82 -10.56
C ASP A 442 5.15 5.73 -10.92
N ARG A 443 4.88 5.06 -12.03
CA ARG A 443 3.53 4.82 -12.56
C ARG A 443 2.57 4.27 -11.50
N ARG A 444 3.04 3.30 -10.70
CA ARG A 444 2.20 2.60 -9.73
C ARG A 444 1.70 3.54 -8.64
N ARG A 445 2.55 4.48 -8.19
CA ARG A 445 2.16 5.49 -7.21
C ARG A 445 1.15 6.50 -7.75
N TRP A 446 1.28 6.91 -9.01
CA TRP A 446 0.28 7.80 -9.64
C TRP A 446 -1.09 7.13 -9.71
N GLU A 447 -1.15 5.87 -10.15
CA GLU A 447 -2.39 5.10 -10.25
C GLU A 447 -3.01 4.84 -8.86
N ALA A 448 -2.20 4.54 -7.85
CA ALA A 448 -2.65 4.41 -6.47
C ALA A 448 -3.27 5.71 -5.95
N SER A 449 -2.59 6.84 -6.15
CA SER A 449 -3.10 8.16 -5.75
C SER A 449 -4.45 8.47 -6.39
N GLU A 450 -4.66 8.11 -7.66
CA GLU A 450 -5.94 8.35 -8.33
C GLU A 450 -7.07 7.51 -7.76
N ARG A 451 -6.80 6.22 -7.51
CA ARG A 451 -7.78 5.33 -6.86
C ARG A 451 -8.15 5.85 -5.47
N TYR A 452 -7.17 6.27 -4.66
CA TYR A 452 -7.45 6.83 -3.34
C TYR A 452 -8.26 8.12 -3.40
N PHE A 453 -7.91 9.05 -4.29
CA PHE A 453 -8.67 10.29 -4.43
C PHE A 453 -10.09 10.06 -4.95
N ALA A 454 -10.28 9.13 -5.89
CA ALA A 454 -11.58 8.77 -6.42
C ALA A 454 -12.49 8.16 -5.33
N GLY A 455 -11.96 7.22 -4.54
CA GLY A 455 -12.67 6.63 -3.40
C GLY A 455 -13.03 7.69 -2.34
N PHE A 456 -12.09 8.57 -2.01
CA PHE A 456 -12.33 9.71 -1.13
C PHE A 456 -13.47 10.60 -1.64
N LYS A 457 -13.47 10.94 -2.94
CA LYS A 457 -14.51 11.79 -3.55
C LYS A 457 -15.90 11.17 -3.43
N GLN A 458 -16.01 9.85 -3.58
CA GLN A 458 -17.28 9.13 -3.39
C GLN A 458 -17.74 9.19 -1.93
N PHE A 459 -16.84 8.86 -1.01
CA PHE A 459 -17.12 8.87 0.43
C PHE A 459 -17.54 10.26 0.94
N ILE A 460 -16.81 11.31 0.57
CA ILE A 460 -17.05 12.65 1.13
C ILE A 460 -18.39 13.23 0.64
N VAL A 461 -18.82 12.89 -0.57
CA VAL A 461 -20.14 13.27 -1.12
C VAL A 461 -21.29 12.61 -0.34
N GLN A 462 -21.08 11.45 0.27
CA GLN A 462 -22.10 10.82 1.12
C GLN A 462 -22.14 11.43 2.54
N LYS A 463 -21.03 12.02 3.01
CA LYS A 463 -20.90 12.59 4.37
C LYS A 463 -21.31 14.06 4.46
N ILE A 464 -21.35 14.78 3.35
CA ILE A 464 -21.77 16.19 3.24
C ILE A 464 -23.21 16.28 2.74
#